data_AF-A0A916CCD4-F1
#
_entry.id   AF-A0A916CCD4-F1
#
_cell.length_a   1.000
_cell.length_b   1.000
_cell.length_c   1.000
_cell.angle_alpha   90.00
_cell.angle_beta   90.00
_cell.angle_gamma   90.00
#
_symmetry.space_group_name_H-M   'P 1'
#
loop_
_entity.id
_entity.type
_entity.pdbx_description
1 polymer ?
#
loop_
_entity_poly.entity_id
_entity_poly.type
_entity_poly.pdbx_seq_one_letter_code
_entity_poly.pdbx_strand_id
1 'polypeptide(L)'
;MPVNADKVHLWKTDVAQSVDFYNAWFMRFAPKTYRSTRVTTTLQVKAALEQTANLTNISPQVLRSAPAILPILRMVTAPPLARDRLIGLAGISPNLVKSMEIDQRLPPQLNATTVEADLQKIGEIIKRLTDQDLFPWLASKQKPTAVEVERAATIVADRLCGAMADPIIRNAQEQRQ
;
A
#
# COMPACT_ATOMS: atom_id res chain seq x y z
N MET A 1 -29.43 11.11 26.33
CA MET A 1 -30.76 10.66 25.85
C MET A 1 -30.78 10.78 24.33
N PRO A 2 -31.27 9.78 23.58
CA PRO A 2 -31.42 9.92 22.13
C PRO A 2 -32.58 10.88 21.82
N VAL A 3 -32.27 12.01 21.18
CA VAL A 3 -33.16 13.19 21.06
C VAL A 3 -34.42 12.94 20.20
N ASN A 4 -34.36 11.99 19.27
CA ASN A 4 -35.41 11.70 18.28
C ASN A 4 -35.80 10.21 18.19
N ALA A 5 -35.46 9.36 19.17
CA ALA A 5 -35.74 7.92 19.10
C ALA A 5 -37.24 7.57 19.03
N ASP A 6 -38.11 8.46 19.51
CA ASP A 6 -39.57 8.34 19.51
C ASP A 6 -40.24 9.10 18.36
N LYS A 7 -39.49 9.92 17.61
CA LYS A 7 -40.01 10.83 16.57
C LYS A 7 -39.77 10.30 15.15
N VAL A 8 -40.33 9.13 14.85
CA VAL A 8 -40.17 8.41 13.57
C VAL A 8 -40.51 9.27 12.35
N HIS A 9 -41.45 10.21 12.49
CA HIS A 9 -41.85 11.13 11.41
C HIS A 9 -40.72 12.09 10.98
N LEU A 10 -39.73 12.35 11.84
CA LEU A 10 -38.57 13.20 11.54
C LEU A 10 -37.40 12.44 10.92
N TRP A 11 -37.37 11.10 11.04
CA TRP A 11 -36.22 10.30 10.64
C TRP A 11 -35.89 10.41 9.16
N LYS A 12 -36.89 10.51 8.29
CA LYS A 12 -36.64 10.65 6.83
C LYS A 12 -35.87 11.93 6.53
N THR A 13 -36.27 13.05 7.15
CA THR A 13 -35.61 14.34 6.97
C THR A 13 -34.23 14.36 7.61
N ASP A 14 -34.09 13.82 8.82
CA ASP A 14 -32.82 13.73 9.53
C ASP A 14 -31.80 12.85 8.76
N VAL A 15 -32.25 11.71 8.21
CA VAL A 15 -31.43 10.84 7.36
C VAL A 15 -31.00 11.55 6.09
N ALA A 16 -31.92 12.24 5.41
CA ALA A 16 -31.60 13.00 4.20
C ALA A 16 -30.53 14.08 4.47
N GLN A 17 -30.71 14.85 5.55
CA GLN A 17 -29.72 15.85 5.96
C GLN A 17 -28.37 15.22 6.30
N SER A 18 -28.35 14.11 7.03
CA SER A 18 -27.11 13.38 7.33
C SER A 18 -26.39 12.90 6.08
N VAL A 19 -27.13 12.40 5.08
CA VAL A 19 -26.58 11.98 3.78
C VAL A 19 -26.00 13.18 3.03
N ASP A 20 -26.70 14.31 3.00
CA ASP A 20 -26.21 15.54 2.36
C ASP A 20 -24.93 16.07 3.03
N PHE A 21 -24.86 16.03 4.37
CA PHE A 21 -23.65 16.39 5.10
C PHE A 21 -22.47 15.49 4.77
N TYR A 22 -22.69 14.17 4.64
CA TYR A 22 -21.66 13.23 4.20
C TYR A 22 -21.23 13.53 2.76
N ASN A 23 -22.17 13.66 1.83
CA ASN A 23 -21.91 13.91 0.41
C ASN A 23 -21.12 15.20 0.20
N ALA A 24 -21.55 16.29 0.83
CA ALA A 24 -20.88 17.58 0.73
C ALA A 24 -19.43 17.52 1.24
N TRP A 25 -19.19 16.79 2.33
CA TRP A 25 -17.84 16.57 2.83
C TRP A 25 -17.02 15.68 1.91
N PHE A 26 -17.58 14.56 1.44
CA PHE A 26 -16.90 13.62 0.57
C PHE A 26 -16.41 14.33 -0.69
N MET A 27 -17.27 15.12 -1.34
CA MET A 27 -16.95 15.90 -2.54
C MET A 27 -15.80 16.90 -2.32
N ARG A 28 -15.62 17.41 -1.10
CA ARG A 28 -14.56 18.35 -0.74
C ARG A 28 -13.26 17.66 -0.30
N PHE A 29 -13.36 16.56 0.43
CA PHE A 29 -12.24 15.93 1.12
C PHE A 29 -11.61 14.81 0.29
N ALA A 30 -12.42 13.84 -0.15
CA ALA A 30 -11.91 12.60 -0.77
C ALA A 30 -11.12 12.87 -2.07
N PRO A 31 -11.59 13.67 -3.04
CA PRO A 31 -10.83 13.93 -4.27
C PRO A 31 -9.49 14.64 -4.00
N LYS A 32 -9.47 15.58 -3.06
CA LYS A 32 -8.25 16.32 -2.71
C LYS A 32 -7.22 15.39 -2.06
N THR A 33 -7.65 14.60 -1.08
CA THR A 33 -6.80 13.61 -0.38
C THR A 33 -6.25 12.59 -1.36
N TYR A 34 -7.09 12.05 -2.24
CA TYR A 34 -6.65 11.07 -3.24
C TYR A 34 -5.60 11.66 -4.20
N ARG A 35 -5.81 12.89 -4.68
CA ARG A 35 -4.83 13.58 -5.56
C ARG A 35 -3.49 13.82 -4.87
N SER A 36 -3.48 14.29 -3.62
CA SER A 36 -2.23 14.50 -2.88
C SER A 36 -1.50 13.18 -2.58
N THR A 37 -2.25 12.13 -2.26
CA THR A 37 -1.68 10.80 -2.05
C THR A 37 -1.06 10.28 -3.33
N ARG A 38 -1.74 10.42 -4.49
CA ARG A 38 -1.21 9.98 -5.79
C ARG A 38 0.14 10.59 -6.13
N VAL A 39 0.33 11.89 -5.86
CA VAL A 39 1.63 12.56 -6.09
C VAL A 39 2.72 11.91 -5.23
N THR A 40 2.42 11.70 -3.95
CA THR A 40 3.34 11.10 -2.98
C THR A 40 3.68 9.66 -3.35
N THR A 41 2.68 8.83 -3.64
CA THR A 41 2.88 7.42 -3.99
C THR A 41 3.64 7.26 -5.31
N THR A 42 3.41 8.14 -6.29
CA THR A 42 4.18 8.13 -7.55
C THR A 42 5.68 8.32 -7.30
N LEU A 43 6.05 9.27 -6.44
CA LEU A 43 7.45 9.51 -6.08
C LEU A 43 8.05 8.30 -5.34
N GLN A 44 7.32 7.76 -4.37
CA GLN A 44 7.75 6.59 -3.59
C GLN A 44 7.97 5.37 -4.48
N VAL A 45 7.06 5.09 -5.42
CA VAL A 45 7.17 3.96 -6.34
C VAL A 45 8.37 4.10 -7.26
N LYS A 46 8.61 5.28 -7.84
CA LYS A 46 9.80 5.52 -8.67
C LYS A 46 11.09 5.26 -7.88
N ALA A 47 11.20 5.79 -6.67
CA ALA A 47 12.35 5.55 -5.81
C ALA A 47 12.53 4.06 -5.45
N ALA A 48 11.44 3.33 -5.18
CA ALA A 48 11.50 1.90 -4.89
C ALA A 48 11.95 1.06 -6.11
N LEU A 49 11.51 1.43 -7.32
CA LEU A 49 11.99 0.78 -8.55
C LEU A 49 13.49 1.03 -8.75
N GLU A 50 13.99 2.24 -8.49
CA GLU A 50 15.42 2.53 -8.54
C GLU A 50 16.21 1.70 -7.52
N GLN A 51 15.76 1.67 -6.26
CA GLN A 51 16.41 0.93 -5.16
C GLN A 51 16.47 -0.59 -5.41
N THR A 52 15.50 -1.13 -6.16
CA THR A 52 15.41 -2.57 -6.48
C THR A 52 15.97 -2.91 -7.85
N ALA A 53 16.65 -1.96 -8.51
CA ALA A 53 17.12 -2.11 -9.89
C ALA A 53 15.99 -2.60 -10.83
N ASN A 54 14.84 -1.93 -10.79
CA ASN A 54 13.60 -2.27 -11.48
C ASN A 54 13.14 -3.70 -11.17
N LEU A 55 13.04 -4.03 -9.88
CA LEU A 55 12.63 -5.35 -9.35
C LEU A 55 13.56 -6.52 -9.68
N THR A 56 14.68 -6.30 -10.38
CA THR A 56 15.66 -7.36 -10.62
C THR A 56 16.41 -7.75 -9.35
N ASN A 57 16.51 -6.83 -8.39
CA ASN A 57 17.15 -7.05 -7.10
C ASN A 57 16.21 -6.75 -5.92
N ILE A 58 15.61 -7.81 -5.38
CA ILE A 58 14.85 -7.79 -4.11
C ILE A 58 15.57 -8.73 -3.13
N SER A 59 16.81 -8.39 -2.80
CA SER A 59 17.61 -9.15 -1.84
C SER A 59 17.35 -8.69 -0.40
N PRO A 60 17.71 -9.51 0.61
CA PRO A 60 17.66 -9.10 2.00
C PRO A 60 18.40 -7.79 2.29
N GLN A 61 19.52 -7.53 1.61
CA GLN A 61 20.31 -6.32 1.80
C GLN A 61 19.54 -5.08 1.35
N VAL A 62 18.85 -5.14 0.20
CA VAL A 62 17.99 -4.05 -0.28
C VAL A 62 16.83 -3.80 0.68
N LEU A 63 16.16 -4.87 1.13
CA LEU A 63 15.04 -4.76 2.07
C LEU A 63 15.47 -4.25 3.45
N ARG A 64 16.70 -4.56 3.87
CA ARG A 64 17.31 -4.05 5.10
C ARG A 64 17.67 -2.58 4.99
N SER A 65 18.24 -2.14 3.86
CA SER A 65 18.59 -0.73 3.65
C SER A 65 17.36 0.16 3.42
N ALA A 66 16.28 -0.40 2.87
CA ALA A 66 15.08 0.33 2.51
C ALA A 66 13.79 -0.42 2.91
N PRO A 67 13.53 -0.63 4.21
CA PRO A 67 12.37 -1.40 4.68
C PRO A 67 11.02 -0.78 4.27
N ALA A 68 10.99 0.54 4.10
CA ALA A 68 9.79 1.29 3.69
C ALA A 68 9.29 0.95 2.28
N ILE A 69 10.03 0.20 1.46
CA ILE A 69 9.57 -0.21 0.12
C ILE A 69 8.63 -1.42 0.16
N LEU A 70 8.50 -2.12 1.29
CA LEU A 70 7.70 -3.34 1.38
C LEU A 70 6.21 -3.15 0.96
N PRO A 71 5.51 -2.07 1.38
CA PRO A 71 4.16 -1.80 0.89
C PRO A 71 4.09 -1.66 -0.63
N ILE A 72 5.12 -1.06 -1.24
CA ILE A 72 5.21 -0.86 -2.70
C ILE A 72 5.42 -2.20 -3.39
N LEU A 73 6.34 -3.02 -2.88
CA LEU A 73 6.62 -4.35 -3.42
C LEU A 73 5.38 -5.25 -3.43
N ARG A 74 4.50 -5.12 -2.45
CA ARG A 74 3.21 -5.83 -2.47
C ARG A 74 2.28 -5.36 -3.59
N MET A 75 2.39 -4.12 -4.06
CA MET A 75 1.56 -3.60 -5.14
C MET A 75 2.07 -3.99 -6.52
N VAL A 76 3.31 -4.49 -6.63
CA VAL A 76 3.89 -4.99 -7.90
C VAL A 76 3.42 -6.40 -8.26
N THR A 77 2.75 -7.11 -7.36
CA THR A 77 2.28 -8.48 -7.59
C THR A 77 0.93 -8.51 -8.32
N ALA A 78 0.62 -9.63 -8.95
CA ALA A 78 -0.68 -9.91 -9.56
C ALA A 78 -1.36 -11.11 -8.85
N PRO A 79 -2.44 -10.88 -8.07
CA PRO A 79 -3.00 -9.58 -7.66
C PRO A 79 -2.12 -8.84 -6.64
N PRO A 80 -2.37 -7.55 -6.35
CA PRO A 80 -1.71 -6.83 -5.26
C PRO A 80 -1.85 -7.60 -3.94
N LEU A 81 -0.71 -7.87 -3.29
CA LEU A 81 -0.66 -8.77 -2.14
C LEU A 81 -1.11 -8.05 -0.86
N ALA A 82 -1.95 -8.70 -0.06
CA ALA A 82 -2.31 -8.20 1.28
C ALA A 82 -1.20 -8.50 2.30
N ARG A 83 -1.10 -7.70 3.38
CA ARG A 83 -0.07 -7.85 4.42
C ARG A 83 -0.11 -9.24 5.03
N ASP A 84 -1.29 -9.65 5.49
CA ASP A 84 -1.48 -10.93 6.16
C ASP A 84 -1.29 -12.10 5.19
N ARG A 85 -1.53 -11.87 3.90
CA ARG A 85 -1.26 -12.89 2.88
C ARG A 85 0.23 -13.08 2.64
N LEU A 86 1.02 -12.00 2.61
CA LEU A 86 2.48 -12.11 2.58
C LEU A 86 3.00 -12.86 3.80
N ILE A 87 2.53 -12.50 5.01
CA ILE A 87 2.90 -13.16 6.26
C ILE A 87 2.61 -14.67 6.19
N GLY A 88 1.39 -15.04 5.79
CA GLY A 88 0.96 -16.43 5.72
C GLY A 88 1.67 -17.26 4.65
N LEU A 89 1.91 -16.68 3.46
CA LEU A 89 2.61 -17.38 2.37
C LEU A 89 4.10 -17.57 2.62
N ALA A 90 4.75 -16.56 3.21
CA ALA A 90 6.18 -16.61 3.50
C ALA A 90 6.47 -17.36 4.82
N GLY A 91 5.49 -17.51 5.71
CA GLY A 91 5.71 -18.09 7.04
C GLY A 91 6.71 -17.28 7.87
N ILE A 92 6.54 -15.96 7.87
CA ILE A 92 7.44 -14.98 8.51
C ILE A 92 6.76 -14.27 9.69
N SER A 93 7.55 -13.60 10.51
CA SER A 93 7.01 -12.87 11.66
C SER A 93 6.08 -11.71 11.25
N PRO A 94 4.85 -11.64 11.79
CA PRO A 94 3.99 -10.46 11.63
C PRO A 94 4.65 -9.17 12.14
N ASN A 95 5.47 -9.27 13.18
CA ASN A 95 6.16 -8.13 13.77
C ASN A 95 7.21 -7.54 12.83
N LEU A 96 7.93 -8.39 12.07
CA LEU A 96 8.88 -7.93 11.06
C LEU A 96 8.16 -7.09 10.00
N VAL A 97 7.09 -7.63 9.41
CA VAL A 97 6.33 -6.95 8.38
C VAL A 97 5.70 -5.65 8.91
N LYS A 98 5.12 -5.68 10.12
CA LYS A 98 4.58 -4.48 10.78
C LYS A 98 5.65 -3.40 10.98
N SER A 99 6.82 -3.76 11.51
CA SER A 99 7.93 -2.82 11.73
C SER A 99 8.43 -2.21 10.42
N MET A 100 8.51 -2.99 9.35
CA MET A 100 8.93 -2.49 8.04
C MET A 100 7.91 -1.54 7.41
N GLU A 101 6.62 -1.88 7.47
CA GLU A 101 5.57 -1.07 6.81
C GLU A 101 5.16 0.16 7.63
N ILE A 102 5.10 0.06 8.97
CA ILE A 102 4.63 1.14 9.86
C ILE A 102 5.79 1.95 10.40
N ASP A 103 6.76 1.29 11.03
CA ASP A 103 7.88 1.97 11.69
C ASP A 103 9.02 2.30 10.72
N GLN A 104 8.94 1.82 9.46
CA GLN A 104 9.93 2.02 8.41
C GLN A 104 11.35 1.60 8.82
N ARG A 105 11.45 0.57 9.65
CA ARG A 105 12.72 0.04 10.16
C ARG A 105 12.63 -1.46 10.42
N LEU A 106 13.78 -2.10 10.59
CA LEU A 106 13.81 -3.47 11.09
C LEU A 106 13.53 -3.51 12.61
N PRO A 107 12.98 -4.62 13.13
CA PRO A 107 12.77 -4.80 14.56
C PRO A 107 14.11 -4.88 15.30
N PRO A 108 14.31 -4.12 16.41
CA PRO A 108 15.60 -4.01 17.09
C PRO A 108 15.96 -5.27 17.90
N GLN A 109 14.97 -6.10 18.26
CA GLN A 109 15.13 -7.24 19.17
C GLN A 109 15.19 -8.60 18.47
N LEU A 110 15.13 -8.64 17.14
CA LEU A 110 15.12 -9.90 16.40
C LEU A 110 16.54 -10.35 16.05
N ASN A 111 16.80 -11.65 16.15
CA ASN A 111 18.07 -12.26 15.76
C ASN A 111 18.39 -11.95 14.28
N ALA A 112 19.58 -11.42 14.01
CA ALA A 112 20.00 -11.02 12.68
C ALA A 112 19.87 -12.13 11.63
N THR A 113 20.16 -13.39 11.98
CA THR A 113 20.04 -14.55 11.08
C THR A 113 18.58 -14.84 10.74
N THR A 114 17.68 -14.75 11.73
CA THR A 114 16.25 -14.93 11.52
C THR A 114 15.67 -13.82 10.64
N VAL A 115 16.07 -12.56 10.88
CA VAL A 115 15.67 -11.43 10.04
C VAL A 115 16.12 -11.63 8.61
N GLU A 116 17.38 -12.01 8.40
CA GLU A 116 17.90 -12.24 7.05
C GLU A 116 17.11 -13.32 6.31
N ALA A 117 16.81 -14.44 6.98
CA ALA A 117 16.01 -15.53 6.42
C ALA A 117 14.57 -15.09 6.09
N ASP A 118 13.94 -14.31 6.96
CA ASP A 118 12.59 -13.79 6.72
C ASP A 118 12.58 -12.76 5.57
N LEU A 119 13.57 -11.87 5.49
CA LEU A 119 13.73 -10.93 4.37
C LEU A 119 13.94 -11.68 3.04
N GLN A 120 14.70 -12.78 3.06
CA GLN A 120 14.91 -13.62 1.88
C GLN A 120 13.57 -14.22 1.40
N LYS A 121 12.78 -14.80 2.31
CA LYS A 121 11.45 -15.34 2.00
C LYS A 121 10.50 -14.27 1.45
N ILE A 122 10.53 -13.05 2.00
CA ILE A 122 9.76 -11.91 1.45
C ILE A 122 10.14 -11.68 -0.01
N GLY A 123 11.43 -11.53 -0.30
CA GLY A 123 11.91 -11.29 -1.66
C GLY A 123 11.51 -12.39 -2.63
N GLU A 124 11.57 -13.65 -2.20
CA GLU A 124 11.16 -14.82 -3.00
C GLU A 124 9.66 -14.83 -3.31
N ILE A 125 8.81 -14.60 -2.31
CA ILE A 125 7.36 -14.54 -2.51
C ILE A 125 6.98 -13.39 -3.43
N ILE A 126 7.56 -12.20 -3.25
CA ILE A 126 7.31 -11.06 -4.13
C ILE A 126 7.73 -11.41 -5.56
N LYS A 127 8.97 -11.88 -5.77
CA LYS A 127 9.45 -12.27 -7.11
C LYS A 127 8.56 -13.30 -7.80
N ARG A 128 8.06 -14.28 -7.04
CA ARG A 128 7.17 -15.33 -7.55
C ARG A 128 5.80 -14.82 -7.98
N LEU A 129 5.30 -13.77 -7.33
CA LEU A 129 3.99 -13.20 -7.58
C LEU A 129 4.02 -11.91 -8.41
N THR A 130 5.21 -11.40 -8.77
CA THR A 130 5.39 -10.20 -9.58
C THR A 130 4.61 -10.31 -10.88
N ASP A 131 3.88 -9.25 -11.22
CA ASP A 131 3.08 -9.10 -12.41
C ASP A 131 3.96 -9.03 -13.68
N GLN A 132 4.20 -10.18 -14.34
CA GLN A 132 5.11 -10.26 -15.48
C GLN A 132 4.64 -9.43 -16.69
N ASP A 133 3.33 -9.18 -16.81
CA ASP A 133 2.76 -8.36 -17.88
C ASP A 133 3.06 -6.87 -17.64
N LEU A 134 3.08 -6.45 -16.37
CA LEU A 134 3.47 -5.10 -15.96
C LEU A 134 4.99 -4.88 -16.01
N PHE A 135 5.77 -5.94 -15.80
CA PHE A 135 7.23 -5.92 -15.72
C PHE A 135 7.87 -6.86 -16.76
N PRO A 136 7.66 -6.63 -18.07
CA PRO A 136 8.06 -7.57 -19.13
C PRO A 136 9.58 -7.82 -19.20
N TRP A 137 10.38 -6.86 -18.72
CA TRP A 137 11.84 -6.98 -18.67
C TRP A 137 12.35 -8.06 -17.71
N LEU A 138 11.56 -8.47 -16.72
CA LEU A 138 11.94 -9.55 -15.81
C LEU A 138 11.98 -10.90 -16.54
N ALA A 139 11.04 -11.12 -17.47
CA ALA A 139 11.01 -12.31 -18.31
C ALA A 139 12.08 -12.25 -19.41
N SER A 140 12.21 -11.10 -20.10
CA SER A 140 13.18 -10.95 -21.20
C SER A 140 14.63 -10.82 -20.73
N LYS A 141 14.85 -10.53 -19.44
CA LYS A 141 16.16 -10.22 -18.83
C LYS A 141 16.89 -9.05 -19.51
N GLN A 142 16.14 -8.16 -20.14
CA GLN A 142 16.68 -6.96 -20.77
C GLN A 142 16.57 -5.77 -19.82
N LYS A 143 17.33 -4.71 -20.10
CA LYS A 143 17.18 -3.45 -19.37
C LYS A 143 15.88 -2.77 -19.84
N PRO A 144 14.97 -2.39 -18.94
CA PRO A 144 13.75 -1.72 -19.36
C PRO A 144 14.03 -0.32 -19.91
N THR A 145 13.18 0.09 -20.84
CA THR A 145 13.13 1.47 -21.35
C THR A 145 12.50 2.42 -20.32
N ALA A 146 12.76 3.72 -20.46
CA ALA A 146 12.17 4.73 -19.58
C ALA A 146 10.62 4.70 -19.62
N VAL A 147 10.04 4.45 -20.80
CA VAL A 147 8.58 4.39 -21.00
C VAL A 147 7.96 3.18 -20.29
N GLU A 148 8.62 2.02 -20.33
CA GLU A 148 8.16 0.82 -19.62
C GLU A 148 8.19 1.03 -18.10
N VAL A 149 9.29 1.57 -17.58
CA VAL A 149 9.41 1.89 -16.14
C VAL A 149 8.35 2.90 -15.73
N GLU A 150 8.13 3.96 -16.51
CA GLU A 150 7.13 4.98 -16.21
C GLU A 150 5.70 4.43 -16.21
N ARG A 151 5.36 3.58 -17.19
CA ARG A 151 4.06 2.91 -17.26
C ARG A 151 3.85 2.02 -16.03
N ALA A 152 4.83 1.17 -15.71
CA ALA A 152 4.76 0.28 -14.56
C ALA A 152 4.63 1.06 -13.25
N ALA A 153 5.46 2.10 -13.07
CA ALA A 153 5.42 2.98 -11.91
C ALA A 153 4.06 3.64 -11.73
N THR A 154 3.44 4.13 -12.81
CA THR A 154 2.13 4.79 -12.76
C THR A 154 1.03 3.84 -12.28
N ILE A 155 1.01 2.61 -12.79
CA ILE A 155 0.02 1.60 -12.40
C ILE A 155 0.21 1.17 -10.94
N VAL A 156 1.45 0.90 -10.53
CA VAL A 156 1.75 0.56 -9.13
C VAL A 156 1.44 1.72 -8.19
N ALA A 157 1.70 2.96 -8.60
CA ALA A 157 1.40 4.15 -7.82
C ALA A 157 -0.11 4.35 -7.62
N ASP A 158 -0.93 4.00 -8.61
CA ASP A 158 -2.40 4.04 -8.49
C ASP A 158 -2.91 2.95 -7.53
N ARG A 159 -2.38 1.71 -7.64
CA ARG A 159 -2.65 0.62 -6.69
C ARG A 159 -2.32 1.03 -5.25
N LEU A 160 -1.13 1.60 -5.04
CA LEU A 160 -0.68 2.09 -3.73
C LEU A 160 -1.50 3.29 -3.25
N CYS A 161 -1.88 4.19 -4.16
CA CYS A 161 -2.71 5.35 -3.84
C CYS A 161 -4.05 4.94 -3.27
N GLY A 162 -4.75 3.97 -3.88
CA GLY A 162 -5.99 3.42 -3.32
C GLY A 162 -5.77 2.85 -1.92
N ALA A 163 -4.76 1.99 -1.76
CA ALA A 163 -4.45 1.36 -0.48
C ALA A 163 -4.11 2.36 0.65
N MET A 164 -3.53 3.53 0.31
CA MET A 164 -3.17 4.57 1.29
C MET A 164 -4.24 5.63 1.50
N ALA A 165 -4.97 6.02 0.44
CA ALA A 165 -5.98 7.07 0.52
C ALA A 165 -7.26 6.59 1.22
N ASP A 166 -7.68 5.35 0.98
CA ASP A 166 -8.93 4.83 1.52
C ASP A 166 -8.96 4.85 3.06
N PRO A 167 -7.90 4.40 3.78
CA PRO A 167 -7.86 4.53 5.24
C PRO A 167 -7.86 5.98 5.73
N ILE A 168 -7.21 6.91 5.02
CA ILE A 168 -7.19 8.33 5.40
C ILE A 168 -8.60 8.92 5.29
N ILE A 169 -9.30 8.63 4.20
CA ILE A 169 -10.68 9.09 3.97
C ILE A 169 -11.60 8.48 5.03
N ARG A 170 -11.50 7.17 5.27
CA ARG A 170 -12.31 6.49 6.29
C ARG A 170 -12.07 7.04 7.70
N ASN A 171 -10.82 7.19 8.12
CA ASN A 171 -10.50 7.69 9.47
C ASN A 171 -10.98 9.14 9.66
N ALA A 172 -10.89 9.98 8.62
CA ALA A 172 -11.41 11.34 8.66
C ALA A 172 -12.94 11.39 8.69
N GLN A 173 -13.62 10.39 8.12
CA GLN A 173 -15.06 10.21 8.27
C GLN A 173 -15.42 9.79 9.70
N GLU A 174 -14.73 8.78 10.26
CA GLU A 174 -14.96 8.28 11.62
C GLU A 174 -14.78 9.38 12.68
N GLN A 175 -13.80 10.26 12.54
CA GLN A 175 -13.58 11.39 13.46
C GLN A 175 -14.71 12.44 13.46
N ARG A 176 -15.56 12.46 12.42
CA ARG A 176 -16.68 13.42 12.32
C ARG A 176 -17.98 12.86 12.89
N GLN A 177 -18.07 11.54 13.08
CA GLN A 177 -19.22 10.84 13.65
C GLN A 177 -19.14 10.81 15.17
#